data_AF-A0A8H3WQV1-F1
#
_entry.id   AF-A0A8H3WQV1-F1
#
_cell.length_a   1.000
_cell.length_b   1.000
_cell.length_c   1.000
_cell.angle_alpha   90.00
_cell.angle_beta   90.00
_cell.angle_gamma   90.00
#
_symmetry.space_group_name_H-M   'P 1'
#
loop_
_entity.id
_entity.type
_entity.pdbx_description
1 polymer ?
#
loop_
_entity_poly.entity_id
_entity_poly.type
_entity_poly.pdbx_seq_one_letter_code
_entity_poly.pdbx_strand_id
1 'polypeptide(L)' 'MRAVYTLITLLAATVAARFDGPCVDVECGTARTNCEADGMICVPFPSVDLEKRKGCTCSVG' A
#
# COMPACT_ATOMS: atom_id res chain seq x y z
N MET A 1 -25.73 -29.24 36.22
CA MET A 1 -24.34 -28.75 36.05
C MET A 1 -24.31 -27.90 34.79
N ARG A 2 -24.15 -26.57 34.92
CA ARG A 2 -24.23 -25.62 33.79
C ARG A 2 -22.85 -25.50 33.16
N ALA A 3 -22.66 -26.11 32.00
CA ALA A 3 -21.45 -25.94 31.21
C ALA A 3 -21.47 -24.54 30.58
N VAL A 4 -20.58 -23.67 31.05
CA VAL A 4 -20.40 -22.32 30.53
C VAL A 4 -19.51 -22.42 29.30
N TYR A 5 -20.09 -22.25 28.12
CA TYR A 5 -19.34 -22.15 26.87
C TYR A 5 -18.78 -20.74 26.72
N THR A 6 -17.51 -20.55 27.09
CA THR A 6 -16.78 -19.30 26.81
C THR A 6 -16.39 -19.27 25.34
N LEU A 7 -17.14 -18.49 24.55
CA LEU A 7 -16.77 -18.13 23.18
C LEU A 7 -15.66 -17.08 23.24
N ILE A 8 -14.43 -17.51 22.94
CA ILE A 8 -13.28 -16.61 22.77
C ILE A 8 -13.40 -15.99 21.37
N THR A 9 -13.83 -14.74 21.29
CA THR A 9 -13.86 -14.00 20.02
C THR A 9 -12.45 -13.54 19.68
N LEU A 10 -11.84 -14.15 18.66
CA LEU A 10 -10.56 -13.72 18.08
C LEU A 10 -10.78 -12.40 17.32
N LEU A 11 -10.31 -11.29 17.88
CA LEU A 11 -10.18 -10.02 17.15
C LEU A 11 -9.02 -10.15 16.17
N ALA A 12 -9.30 -10.54 14.94
CA ALA A 12 -8.36 -10.40 13.84
C ALA A 12 -8.19 -8.90 13.54
N ALA A 13 -7.10 -8.30 14.01
CA ALA A 13 -6.71 -6.95 13.62
C ALA A 13 -6.35 -6.97 12.13
N THR A 14 -7.28 -6.55 11.27
CA THR A 14 -7.01 -6.34 9.85
C THR A 14 -6.17 -5.07 9.72
N VAL A 15 -4.85 -5.20 9.89
CA VAL A 15 -3.92 -4.15 9.46
C VAL A 15 -4.04 -4.10 7.94
N ALA A 16 -4.73 -3.08 7.42
CA ALA A 16 -4.75 -2.83 5.99
C ALA A 16 -3.29 -2.74 5.52
N ALA A 17 -2.86 -3.62 4.60
CA ALA A 17 -1.50 -3.60 4.08
C ALA A 17 -1.26 -2.22 3.43
N ARG A 18 -0.48 -1.39 4.10
CA ARG A 18 -0.09 -0.05 3.64
C ARG A 18 1.05 -0.23 2.63
N PHE A 19 1.11 0.65 1.65
CA PHE A 19 2.19 0.62 0.68
C PHE A 19 3.38 1.42 1.26
N ASP A 20 4.34 0.69 1.82
CA ASP A 20 5.60 1.23 2.36
C ASP A 20 6.81 0.97 1.44
N GLY A 21 6.56 0.45 0.24
CA GLY A 21 7.62 0.16 -0.74
C GLY A 21 8.26 1.44 -1.32
N PRO A 22 9.51 1.34 -1.82
CA PRO A 22 10.15 2.46 -2.51
C PRO A 22 9.43 2.73 -3.85
N CYS A 23 9.18 4.02 -4.15
CA CYS A 23 8.76 4.46 -5.48
C CYS A 23 10.01 4.64 -6.34
N VAL A 24 10.31 3.65 -7.19
CA VAL A 24 11.46 3.67 -8.11
C VAL A 24 10.99 3.96 -9.54
N ASP A 25 11.70 4.82 -10.25
CA ASP A 25 11.27 5.31 -11.57
C ASP A 25 11.20 4.20 -12.63
N VAL A 26 12.14 3.25 -12.57
CA VAL A 26 12.23 2.15 -13.54
C VAL A 26 11.26 1.00 -13.26
N GLU A 27 10.57 1.01 -12.10
CA GLU A 27 9.70 -0.08 -11.66
C GLU A 27 8.56 0.43 -10.77
N CYS A 28 7.83 1.42 -11.26
CA CYS A 28 6.85 2.17 -10.50
C CYS A 28 5.52 1.44 -10.30
N GLY A 29 5.09 1.36 -9.04
CA GLY A 29 3.78 0.84 -8.64
C GLY A 29 3.60 -0.66 -8.90
N THR A 30 2.38 -1.16 -8.72
CA THR A 30 2.07 -2.60 -8.87
C THR A 30 2.28 -3.11 -10.31
N ALA A 31 2.13 -2.22 -11.29
CA ALA A 31 2.34 -2.54 -12.70
C ALA A 31 3.82 -2.60 -13.10
N ARG A 32 4.75 -2.22 -12.19
CA ARG A 32 6.20 -2.20 -12.45
C ARG A 32 6.55 -1.37 -13.69
N THR A 33 5.89 -0.22 -13.84
CA THR A 33 6.03 0.65 -15.02
C THR A 33 7.35 1.41 -14.98
N ASN A 34 8.07 1.48 -16.10
CA ASN A 34 9.25 2.33 -16.23
C ASN A 34 8.84 3.76 -16.61
N CYS A 35 8.65 4.63 -15.63
CA CYS A 35 8.30 6.04 -15.84
C CYS A 35 9.44 6.83 -16.51
N GLU A 36 10.69 6.45 -16.25
CA GLU A 36 11.87 7.12 -16.82
C GLU A 36 11.90 7.01 -18.35
N ALA A 37 11.46 5.87 -18.90
CA ALA A 37 11.36 5.66 -20.35
C ALA A 37 10.42 6.67 -21.04
N ASP A 38 9.42 7.18 -20.31
CA ASP A 38 8.46 8.18 -20.77
C ASP A 38 8.85 9.61 -20.33
N GLY A 39 10.02 9.80 -19.70
CA GLY A 39 10.45 11.10 -19.17
C GLY A 39 9.62 11.58 -17.98
N MET A 40 8.95 10.66 -17.28
CA MET A 40 8.14 10.91 -16.09
C MET A 40 8.89 10.50 -14.81
N ILE A 41 8.35 10.88 -13.67
CA ILE A 41 8.84 10.48 -12.34
C ILE A 41 7.82 9.60 -11.62
N CYS A 42 8.29 8.66 -10.81
CA CYS A 42 7.47 7.80 -9.97
C CYS A 42 7.18 8.49 -8.64
N VAL A 43 5.92 8.84 -8.41
CA VAL A 43 5.49 9.58 -7.21
C VAL A 43 4.53 8.77 -6.36
N PRO A 44 4.51 8.99 -5.04
CA PRO A 44 3.49 8.44 -4.15
C PRO A 44 2.07 8.81 -4.58
N PHE A 45 1.15 7.85 -4.56
CA PHE A 45 -0.24 8.07 -4.92
C PHE A 45 -1.21 7.46 -3.88
N PRO A 46 -2.35 8.10 -3.60
CA PRO A 46 -2.77 9.44 -4.03
C PRO A 46 -2.16 10.58 -3.18
N SER A 47 -1.34 10.24 -2.19
CA SER A 47 -0.75 11.19 -1.27
C SER A 47 0.70 10.81 -0.96
N VAL A 48 1.51 11.83 -0.68
CA VAL A 48 2.88 11.68 -0.18
C VAL A 48 2.92 11.18 1.27
N ASP A 49 1.86 11.45 2.03
CA ASP A 49 1.67 10.99 3.40
C ASP A 49 1.62 9.46 3.46
N LEU A 50 2.49 8.85 4.27
CA LEU A 50 2.64 7.39 4.36
C LEU A 50 1.34 6.69 4.79
N GLU A 51 0.53 7.33 5.64
CA GLU A 51 -0.72 6.74 6.12
C GLU A 51 -1.81 6.71 5.06
N LYS A 52 -1.74 7.63 4.09
CA LYS A 52 -2.71 7.76 3.00
C LYS A 52 -2.21 7.18 1.68
N ARG A 53 -0.93 6.78 1.63
CA ARG A 53 -0.30 6.20 0.44
C ARG A 53 -0.88 4.82 0.16
N LYS A 54 -1.31 4.62 -1.08
CA LYS A 54 -1.81 3.33 -1.58
C LYS A 54 -0.83 2.66 -2.53
N GLY A 55 0.10 3.41 -3.10
CA GLY A 55 1.04 2.95 -4.10
C GLY A 55 1.90 4.07 -4.63
N CYS A 56 2.47 3.84 -5.81
CA CYS A 56 3.12 4.83 -6.63
C CYS A 56 2.48 4.88 -8.02
N THR A 57 2.61 6.01 -8.70
CA THR A 57 2.19 6.19 -10.10
C THR A 57 3.22 7.03 -10.84
N CYS A 58 3.28 6.90 -12.17
CA CYS A 58 4.02 7.84 -12.98
C CYS A 58 3.27 9.18 -13.03
N SER A 59 4.00 10.27 -12.86
CA SER A 59 3.52 11.65 -13.05
C SER A 59 4.57 12.43 -13.84
N VAL A 60 4.10 13.40 -14.62
CA VAL A 60 4.97 14.49 -15.09
C VAL A 60 5.45 15.27 -13.86
N GLY A 61 6.76 15.45 -13.74
CA GLY A 61 7.41 16.18 -12.64
C GLY A 61 7.25 17.68 -12.75
#